data_AF-A0A1A3UNA4-F1
#
_entry.id   AF-A0A1A3UNA4-F1
#
_cell.length_a   1.000
_cell.length_b   1.000
_cell.length_c   1.000
_cell.angle_alpha   90.00
_cell.angle_beta   90.00
_cell.angle_gamma   90.00
#
_symmetry.space_group_name_H-M   'P 1'
#
loop_
_entity.id
_entity.type
_entity.pdbx_description
1 polymer ?
#
loop_
_entity_poly.entity_id
_entity_poly.type
_entity_poly.pdbx_seq_one_letter_code
_entity_poly.pdbx_strand_id
1 'polypeptide(L)'
;MTNNARHIVLDMTVATGDYQRTQVFSPTPWPHIDRADRKHPNADHRQAVYFVTMLTAHLRRIDRRIARCRAAIASAEVAGDIENIYGFRSLLEDEQQEREAVEIWLDNLRRRFCPPGGRKRR
;
A
#
# COMPACT_ATOMS: atom_id res chain seq x y z
N MET A 1 -65.07 -6.54 3.30
CA MET A 1 -65.93 -5.52 2.64
C MET A 1 -66.01 -4.37 3.63
N THR A 2 -65.48 -3.17 3.44
CA THR A 2 -65.30 -2.33 2.25
C THR A 2 -64.14 -1.34 2.48
N ASN A 3 -63.42 -1.04 1.39
CA ASN A 3 -62.56 0.12 1.16
C ASN A 3 -63.14 1.41 1.75
N ASN A 4 -62.30 2.26 2.34
CA ASN A 4 -62.28 3.66 1.90
C ASN A 4 -60.95 4.35 2.22
N ALA A 5 -60.20 4.62 1.15
CA ALA A 5 -59.04 5.48 1.16
C ALA A 5 -59.48 6.93 1.45
N ARG A 6 -58.80 7.57 2.39
CA ARG A 6 -58.77 9.04 2.48
C ARG A 6 -57.32 9.46 2.55
N HIS A 7 -56.80 9.79 1.37
CA HIS A 7 -55.59 10.58 1.20
C HIS A 7 -55.78 11.92 1.91
N ILE A 8 -55.02 12.15 2.98
CA ILE A 8 -54.77 13.48 3.51
C ILE A 8 -53.51 13.96 2.79
N VAL A 9 -53.71 14.85 1.83
CA VAL A 9 -52.62 15.60 1.18
C VAL A 9 -52.13 16.59 2.23
N LEU A 10 -50.98 16.30 2.83
CA LEU A 10 -50.23 17.30 3.58
C LEU A 10 -49.43 18.09 2.54
N ASP A 11 -49.84 19.34 2.32
CA ASP A 11 -49.07 20.33 1.57
C ASP A 11 -47.71 20.53 2.24
N MET A 12 -46.70 19.88 1.67
CA MET A 12 -45.30 20.16 1.96
C MET A 12 -44.80 21.09 0.87
N THR A 13 -45.02 22.39 1.04
CA THR A 13 -44.30 23.42 0.28
C THR A 13 -42.84 23.39 0.71
N VAL A 14 -42.09 22.47 0.12
CA VAL A 14 -40.62 22.49 0.16
C VAL A 14 -40.20 23.66 -0.72
N ALA A 15 -39.60 24.66 -0.08
CA ALA A 15 -38.91 25.74 -0.75
C ALA A 15 -37.99 25.15 -1.83
N THR A 16 -38.35 25.40 -3.09
CA THR A 16 -37.50 25.20 -4.26
C THR A 16 -36.32 26.15 -4.14
N GLY A 17 -35.33 25.73 -3.35
CA GLY A 17 -33.98 26.25 -3.45
C GLY A 17 -33.36 25.67 -4.72
N ASP A 18 -32.86 26.55 -5.56
CA ASP A 18 -32.29 26.30 -6.87
C ASP A 18 -31.11 25.30 -6.83
N TYR A 19 -31.41 24.00 -6.86
CA TYR A 19 -30.42 22.95 -7.10
C TYR A 19 -30.50 22.45 -8.55
N GLN A 20 -30.39 23.39 -9.49
CA GLN A 20 -29.89 23.06 -10.82
C GLN A 20 -28.64 23.88 -11.11
N ARG A 21 -27.56 23.55 -10.40
CA ARG A 21 -26.24 23.74 -10.99
C ARG A 21 -26.02 22.58 -11.95
N THR A 22 -26.50 22.75 -13.17
CA THR A 22 -26.02 22.00 -14.33
C THR A 22 -24.51 22.23 -14.39
N GLN A 23 -23.74 21.31 -13.81
CA GLN A 23 -22.31 21.24 -14.07
C GLN A 23 -22.20 20.89 -15.54
N VAL A 24 -22.05 21.91 -16.37
CA VAL A 24 -21.46 21.76 -17.70
C VAL A 24 -20.09 21.15 -17.43
N PHE A 25 -19.98 19.84 -17.63
CA PHE A 25 -18.69 19.18 -17.81
C PHE A 25 -18.12 19.81 -19.07
N SER A 26 -17.44 20.95 -18.92
CA SER A 26 -16.58 21.49 -19.94
C SER A 26 -15.52 20.42 -20.16
N PRO A 27 -15.38 19.85 -21.37
CA PRO A 27 -14.24 19.04 -21.72
C PRO A 27 -13.09 20.00 -21.98
N THR A 28 -12.79 20.87 -21.02
CA THR A 28 -11.52 21.58 -21.03
C THR A 28 -10.50 20.45 -20.96
N PRO A 29 -9.67 20.26 -22.01
CA PRO A 29 -8.58 19.33 -21.92
C PRO A 29 -7.84 19.69 -20.65
N TRP A 30 -7.54 18.69 -19.81
CA TRP A 30 -6.74 18.87 -18.61
C TRP A 30 -5.71 19.97 -18.84
N PRO A 31 -5.64 21.01 -17.99
CA PRO A 31 -4.70 22.11 -18.22
C PRO A 31 -3.37 21.45 -18.52
N HIS A 32 -2.80 21.77 -19.68
CA HIS A 32 -1.53 21.19 -20.13
C HIS A 32 -0.57 21.34 -18.95
N ILE A 33 -0.37 20.25 -18.21
CA ILE A 33 0.60 20.22 -17.12
C ILE A 33 1.89 20.46 -17.87
N ASP A 34 2.37 21.68 -17.75
CA ASP A 34 3.50 22.13 -18.51
C ASP A 34 4.60 21.11 -18.21
N ARG A 35 5.12 20.44 -19.24
CA ARG A 35 6.20 19.44 -19.06
C ARG A 35 7.42 20.07 -18.38
N ALA A 36 7.44 21.39 -18.23
CA ALA A 36 8.37 22.20 -17.48
C ALA A 36 8.20 22.14 -15.94
N ASP A 37 7.07 21.71 -15.38
CA ASP A 37 6.89 21.52 -13.91
C ASP A 37 7.46 20.18 -13.38
N ARG A 38 8.41 19.59 -14.13
CA ARG A 38 9.19 18.42 -13.72
C ARG A 38 10.25 18.72 -12.65
N LYS A 39 10.13 19.84 -11.94
CA LYS A 39 10.99 20.15 -10.77
C LYS A 39 10.53 19.44 -9.51
N HIS A 40 9.29 18.98 -9.46
CA HIS A 40 8.77 18.21 -8.35
C HIS A 40 8.66 16.73 -8.73
N PRO A 41 9.14 15.80 -7.88
CA PRO A 41 8.84 14.39 -8.08
C PRO A 41 7.31 14.24 -8.11
N ASN A 42 6.81 13.60 -9.18
CA ASN A 42 5.38 13.28 -9.30
C ASN A 42 4.95 12.44 -8.09
N ALA A 43 3.64 12.38 -7.81
CA ALA A 43 3.11 11.67 -6.65
C ALA A 43 3.65 10.23 -6.56
N ASP A 44 3.73 9.53 -7.69
CA ASP A 44 4.25 8.16 -7.79
C ASP A 44 5.69 8.03 -7.29
N HIS A 45 6.57 8.97 -7.65
CA HIS A 45 7.96 8.95 -7.19
C HIS A 45 8.06 9.17 -5.67
N ARG A 46 7.27 10.08 -5.10
CA ARG A 46 7.24 10.30 -3.65
C ARG A 46 6.73 9.07 -2.91
N GLN A 47 5.69 8.44 -3.45
CA GLN A 47 5.11 7.22 -2.91
C GLN A 47 6.09 6.05 -2.99
N ALA A 48 6.81 5.90 -4.10
CA ALA A 48 7.85 4.88 -4.26
C ALA A 48 8.99 5.06 -3.25
N VAL A 49 9.47 6.29 -3.04
CA VAL A 49 10.49 6.60 -2.02
C VAL A 49 10.00 6.21 -0.62
N TYR A 50 8.75 6.56 -0.29
CA TYR A 50 8.15 6.19 0.99
C TYR A 50 8.10 4.66 1.20
N PHE A 51 7.62 3.91 0.20
CA PHE A 51 7.58 2.45 0.29
C PHE A 51 8.97 1.83 0.37
N VAL A 52 9.97 2.36 -0.35
CA VAL A 52 11.36 1.89 -0.22
C VAL A 52 11.85 2.08 1.21
N THR A 53 11.60 3.23 1.83
CA THR A 53 11.97 3.46 3.24
C THR A 53 11.27 2.49 4.18
N MET A 54 9.96 2.32 4.02
CA MET A 54 9.15 1.41 4.85
C MET A 54 9.62 -0.05 4.71
N LEU A 55 9.75 -0.55 3.48
CA LEU A 55 10.17 -1.92 3.19
C LEU A 55 11.61 -2.18 3.64
N THR A 56 12.50 -1.19 3.55
CA THR A 56 13.87 -1.32 4.09
C THR A 56 13.86 -1.46 5.61
N ALA A 57 13.01 -0.69 6.31
CA ALA A 57 12.85 -0.83 7.75
C ALA A 57 12.17 -2.16 8.13
N HIS A 58 11.27 -2.66 7.29
CA HIS A 58 10.64 -3.97 7.45
C HIS A 58 11.63 -5.11 7.28
N LEU A 59 12.46 -5.07 6.24
CA LEU A 59 13.51 -6.07 5.99
C LEU A 59 14.45 -6.22 7.20
N ARG A 60 14.85 -5.11 7.82
CA ARG A 60 15.64 -5.14 9.06
C ARG A 60 14.92 -5.79 10.25
N ARG A 61 13.59 -5.71 10.31
CA ARG A 61 12.79 -6.40 11.33
C ARG A 61 12.74 -7.90 11.06
N ILE A 62 12.55 -8.29 9.80
CA ILE A 62 12.60 -9.70 9.37
C ILE A 62 13.96 -10.30 9.71
N ASP A 63 15.07 -9.63 9.38
CA ASP A 63 16.43 -10.11 9.70
C ASP A 63 16.62 -10.37 11.21
N ARG A 64 16.02 -9.52 12.08
CA ARG A 64 16.05 -9.73 13.53
C ARG A 64 15.21 -10.94 13.96
N ARG A 65 14.04 -11.16 13.35
CA ARG A 65 13.20 -12.34 13.64
C ARG A 65 13.90 -13.62 13.20
N ILE A 66 14.52 -13.64 12.03
CA ILE A 66 15.37 -14.75 11.55
C ILE A 66 16.50 -15.04 12.56
N ALA A 67 17.23 -14.02 12.99
CA ALA A 67 18.30 -14.18 13.97
C ALA A 67 17.79 -14.77 15.30
N ARG A 68 16.62 -14.33 15.77
CA ARG A 68 15.98 -14.88 16.97
C ARG A 68 15.54 -16.33 16.80
N CYS A 69 14.96 -16.70 15.66
CA CYS A 69 14.58 -18.08 15.38
C CYS A 69 15.80 -19.00 15.41
N ARG A 70 16.90 -18.58 14.77
CA ARG A 70 18.17 -19.34 14.80
C ARG A 70 18.72 -19.51 16.22
N ALA A 71 18.69 -18.46 17.05
CA ALA A 71 19.12 -18.54 18.43
C ALA A 71 18.21 -19.45 19.29
N ALA A 72 16.90 -19.43 19.02
CA ALA A 72 15.93 -20.28 19.70
C ALA A 72 16.10 -21.76 19.31
N ILE A 73 16.34 -22.06 18.03
CA ILE A 73 16.70 -23.41 17.55
C ILE A 73 17.94 -23.92 18.28
N ALA A 74 19.04 -23.13 18.29
CA ALA A 74 20.27 -23.54 18.96
C ALA A 74 20.06 -23.80 20.47
N SER A 75 19.22 -22.99 21.12
CA SER A 75 18.89 -23.17 22.55
C SER A 75 18.06 -24.43 22.79
N ALA A 76 17.07 -24.71 21.93
CA ALA A 76 16.25 -25.92 21.98
C ALA A 76 17.07 -27.19 21.66
N GLU A 77 18.02 -27.11 20.73
CA GLU A 77 18.97 -28.20 20.43
C GLU A 77 19.82 -28.56 21.65
N VAL A 78 20.35 -27.57 22.38
CA VAL A 78 21.09 -27.80 23.63
C VAL A 78 20.21 -28.42 24.72
N ALA A 79 18.94 -28.04 24.78
CA ALA A 79 17.98 -28.56 25.74
C ALA A 79 17.40 -29.94 25.37
N GLY A 80 17.62 -30.42 24.14
CA GLY A 80 16.98 -31.64 23.62
C GLY A 80 15.47 -31.47 23.39
N ASP A 81 14.99 -30.25 23.20
CA ASP A 81 13.56 -29.92 23.05
C ASP A 81 13.12 -30.03 21.58
N ILE A 82 12.88 -31.27 21.16
CA ILE A 82 12.61 -31.63 19.77
C ILE A 82 11.34 -30.94 19.24
N GLU A 83 10.29 -30.84 20.05
CA GLU A 83 9.02 -30.22 19.65
C GLU A 83 9.21 -28.73 19.31
N ASN A 84 9.93 -28.00 20.16
CA ASN A 84 10.20 -26.58 19.91
C ASN A 84 11.15 -26.37 18.72
N ILE A 85 12.09 -27.30 18.46
CA ILE A 85 12.95 -27.23 17.25
C ILE A 85 12.11 -27.21 15.98
N TYR A 86 11.11 -28.10 15.86
CA TYR A 86 10.25 -28.13 14.68
C TYR A 86 9.43 -26.84 14.52
N GLY A 87 8.86 -26.34 15.62
CA GLY A 87 8.13 -25.07 15.63
C GLY A 87 9.00 -23.88 15.18
N PHE A 88 10.23 -23.77 15.70
CA PHE A 88 11.13 -22.68 15.32
C PHE A 88 11.65 -22.80 13.89
N ARG A 89 11.78 -24.02 13.34
CA ARG A 89 12.14 -24.23 11.93
C ARG A 89 11.03 -23.76 10.99
N SER A 90 9.79 -24.14 11.28
CA SER A 90 8.63 -23.66 10.50
C SER A 90 8.57 -22.13 10.53
N LEU A 91 8.72 -21.51 11.70
CA LEU A 91 8.74 -20.06 11.80
C LEU A 91 9.93 -19.45 11.01
N LEU A 92 11.12 -20.05 11.10
CA LEU A 92 12.28 -19.58 10.34
C LEU A 92 12.06 -19.64 8.81
N GLU A 93 11.35 -20.65 8.31
CA GLU A 93 11.00 -20.76 6.89
C GLU A 93 10.03 -19.65 6.45
N ASP A 94 8.96 -19.40 7.22
CA ASP A 94 8.01 -18.31 6.96
C ASP A 94 8.73 -16.95 6.91
N GLU A 95 9.64 -16.74 7.85
CA GLU A 95 10.45 -15.53 7.96
C GLU A 95 11.39 -15.33 6.76
N GLN A 96 11.97 -16.41 6.24
CA GLN A 96 12.81 -16.38 5.04
C GLN A 96 11.97 -16.10 3.79
N GLN A 97 10.81 -16.72 3.67
CA GLN A 97 9.90 -16.47 2.54
C GLN A 97 9.43 -15.02 2.50
N GLU A 98 9.08 -14.44 3.65
CA GLU A 98 8.71 -13.03 3.74
C GLU A 98 9.88 -12.12 3.36
N ARG A 99 11.10 -12.46 3.79
CA ARG A 99 12.33 -11.73 3.44
C ARG A 99 12.51 -11.65 1.92
N GLU A 100 12.43 -12.80 1.26
CA GLU A 100 12.59 -12.90 -0.20
C GLU A 100 11.53 -12.09 -0.95
N ALA A 101 10.26 -12.17 -0.52
CA ALA A 101 9.18 -11.38 -1.12
C ALA A 101 9.46 -9.86 -1.01
N VAL A 102 9.90 -9.39 0.16
CA VAL A 102 10.23 -7.98 0.39
C VAL A 102 11.43 -7.53 -0.43
N GLU A 103 12.45 -8.38 -0.59
CA GLU A 103 13.60 -8.08 -1.45
C GLU A 103 13.19 -7.92 -2.91
N ILE A 104 12.31 -8.80 -3.41
CA ILE A 104 11.76 -8.72 -4.77
C ILE A 104 10.97 -7.40 -4.96
N TRP A 105 10.15 -7.00 -3.99
CA TRP A 105 9.41 -5.73 -4.08
C TRP A 105 10.33 -4.52 -4.05
N LEU A 106 11.37 -4.53 -3.19
CA LEU A 106 12.36 -3.47 -3.13
C LEU A 106 13.13 -3.31 -4.43
N ASP A 107 13.58 -4.41 -5.03
CA ASP A 107 14.28 -4.40 -6.32
C ASP A 107 13.38 -3.84 -7.43
N ASN A 108 12.12 -4.30 -7.51
CA ASN A 108 11.15 -3.79 -8.49
C ASN A 108 10.89 -2.28 -8.33
N LEU A 109 10.68 -1.79 -7.12
CA LEU A 109 10.46 -0.37 -6.85
C LEU A 109 11.70 0.46 -7.22
N ARG A 110 12.89 0.00 -6.83
CA ARG A 110 14.15 0.70 -7.14
C ARG A 110 14.40 0.75 -8.65
N ARG A 111 14.20 -0.34 -9.39
CA ARG A 111 14.36 -0.36 -10.86
C ARG A 111 13.42 0.62 -11.56
N ARG A 112 12.17 0.72 -11.11
CA ARG A 112 11.15 1.57 -11.75
C ARG A 112 11.31 3.05 -11.41
N PHE A 113 11.66 3.38 -10.16
CA PHE A 113 11.57 4.76 -9.66
C PHE A 113 12.90 5.36 -9.19
N CYS A 114 13.93 4.54 -8.98
CA CYS A 114 15.27 4.98 -8.59
C CYS A 114 16.35 4.32 -9.46
N PRO A 115 16.28 4.45 -10.80
CA PRO A 115 17.28 3.85 -11.67
C PRO A 115 18.67 4.40 -11.29
N PRO A 116 19.71 3.54 -11.17
CA PRO A 116 21.05 4.00 -10.91
C PRO A 116 21.42 5.03 -11.99
N GLY A 117 21.80 6.23 -11.54
CA GLY A 117 21.86 7.45 -12.35
C GLY A 117 22.38 7.22 -13.76
N GLY A 118 21.62 7.72 -14.73
CA GLY A 118 21.88 7.55 -16.15
C GLY A 118 23.35 7.74 -16.49
N ARG A 119 23.97 6.68 -17.03
CA ARG A 119 25.17 6.82 -17.85
C ARG A 119 24.76 7.71 -19.03
N LYS A 120 25.07 9.01 -18.95
CA LYS A 120 25.19 9.84 -20.15
C LYS A 120 26.24 9.16 -21.01
N ARG A 121 25.82 8.41 -22.03
CA ARG A 121 26.70 8.03 -23.13
C ARG A 121 27.19 9.35 -23.74
N ARG A 122 28.46 9.66 -23.50
CA ARG A 122 29.21 10.66 -24.24
C ARG A 122 29.52 10.10 -25.62
#